data_AF-A0A6S6W1V2-F1
#
_entry.id   AF-A0A6S6W1V2-F1
#
_cell.length_a   1.000
_cell.length_b   1.000
_cell.length_c   1.000
_cell.angle_alpha   90.00
_cell.angle_beta   90.00
_cell.angle_gamma   90.00
#
_symmetry.space_group_name_H-M   'P 1'
#
loop_
_entity.id
_entity.type
_entity.pdbx_description
1 polymer ?
#
loop_
_entity_poly.entity_id
_entity_poly.type
_entity_poly.pdbx_seq_one_letter_code
_entity_poly.pdbx_strand_id
1 'polypeptide(L)'
;MDSLLVHYEQQKIHYSKDENEDLRMVRSIEMGWFVLEKYYNMTDQVPVYASAILLNPASRAAYLKKNWPAEWYELAINAAQNFWVNEFKDALPLASPTAS
;
A
#
# COMPACT_ATOMS: atom_id res chain seq x y z
N MET A 1 -1.15 5.11 -4.24
CA MET A 1 -2.14 4.67 -3.23
C MET A 1 -2.25 5.72 -2.15
N ASP A 2 -1.18 5.99 -1.41
CA ASP A 2 -1.12 7.05 -0.39
C ASP A 2 -1.53 8.43 -0.91
N SER A 3 -1.14 8.77 -2.14
CA SER A 3 -1.54 10.02 -2.82
C SER A 3 -3.05 10.17 -3.04
N LEU A 4 -3.78 9.06 -3.22
CA LEU A 4 -5.24 9.08 -3.41
C LEU A 4 -5.95 9.33 -2.09
N LEU A 5 -5.45 8.76 -0.99
CA LEU A 5 -5.99 9.01 0.36
C LEU A 5 -5.81 10.48 0.73
N VAL A 6 -4.59 11.01 0.56
CA VAL A 6 -4.29 12.43 0.79
C VAL A 6 -5.18 13.33 -0.06
N HIS A 7 -5.38 12.98 -1.33
CA HIS A 7 -6.27 13.73 -2.22
C HIS A 7 -7.71 13.72 -1.70
N TYR A 8 -8.24 12.57 -1.29
CA TYR A 8 -9.61 12.45 -0.80
C TYR A 8 -9.83 13.22 0.50
N GLU A 9 -8.88 13.18 1.43
CA GLU A 9 -8.92 14.00 2.66
C GLU A 9 -8.98 15.48 2.33
N GLN A 10 -8.09 15.94 1.44
CA GLN A 10 -8.05 17.34 1.03
C GLN A 10 -9.34 17.78 0.35
N GLN A 11 -9.89 16.96 -0.56
CA GLN A 11 -11.13 17.28 -1.25
C GLN A 11 -12.33 17.25 -0.30
N LYS A 12 -12.39 16.31 0.64
CA LYS A 12 -13.45 16.29 1.66
C LYS A 12 -13.43 17.57 2.47
N ILE A 13 -12.25 17.99 2.94
CA ILE A 13 -12.09 19.27 3.67
C ILE A 13 -12.50 20.47 2.80
N HIS A 14 -12.18 20.46 1.50
CA HIS A 14 -12.54 21.55 0.59
C HIS A 14 -14.06 21.69 0.42
N TYR A 15 -14.75 20.61 0.06
CA TYR A 15 -16.20 20.62 -0.20
C TYR A 15 -17.08 20.60 1.05
N SER A 16 -16.50 20.44 2.24
CA SER A 16 -17.20 20.58 3.53
C SER A 16 -17.11 22.00 4.12
N LYS A 17 -16.39 22.93 3.48
CA LYS A 17 -16.35 24.34 3.91
C LYS A 17 -17.54 25.11 3.34
N ASP A 18 -18.13 25.97 4.16
CA ASP A 18 -19.34 26.76 3.85
C ASP A 18 -19.24 27.53 2.51
N GLU A 19 -18.05 28.05 2.17
CA GLU A 19 -17.80 28.77 0.90
C GLU A 19 -17.83 27.87 -0.35
N ASN A 20 -17.59 26.57 -0.22
CA ASN A 20 -17.52 25.60 -1.33
C ASN A 20 -18.37 24.36 -1.05
N GLU A 21 -19.42 24.50 -0.23
CA GLU A 21 -20.20 23.34 0.23
C GLU A 21 -20.87 22.64 -0.96
N ASP A 22 -20.51 21.38 -1.17
CA ASP A 22 -21.20 20.52 -2.14
C ASP A 22 -21.38 19.12 -1.56
N LEU A 23 -22.58 18.88 -1.03
CA LEU A 23 -22.98 17.59 -0.45
C LEU A 23 -22.91 16.43 -1.44
N ARG A 24 -23.08 16.67 -2.75
CA ARG A 24 -22.96 15.62 -3.78
C ARG A 24 -21.50 15.20 -3.93
N MET A 25 -20.59 16.16 -3.90
CA MET A 25 -19.16 15.89 -3.94
C MET A 25 -18.70 15.18 -2.67
N VAL A 26 -19.13 15.64 -1.49
CA VAL A 26 -18.83 14.98 -0.21
C VAL A 26 -19.28 13.52 -0.24
N ARG A 27 -20.53 13.25 -0.63
CA ARG A 27 -21.05 11.88 -0.71
C ARG A 27 -20.29 11.02 -1.73
N SER A 28 -19.89 11.60 -2.87
CA SER A 28 -19.11 10.89 -3.89
C SER A 28 -17.71 10.52 -3.38
N ILE A 29 -17.07 11.42 -2.62
CA ILE A 29 -15.78 11.17 -1.97
C ILE A 29 -15.91 10.06 -0.93
N GLU A 30 -16.95 10.08 -0.10
CA GLU A 30 -17.22 9.03 0.88
C GLU A 30 -17.44 7.66 0.24
N MET A 31 -18.19 7.61 -0.86
CA MET A 31 -18.36 6.37 -1.63
C MET A 31 -17.04 5.85 -2.20
N GLY A 32 -16.20 6.74 -2.72
CA GLY A 32 -14.88 6.35 -3.18
C GLY A 32 -13.99 5.85 -2.02
N TRP A 33 -14.09 6.48 -0.84
CA TRP A 33 -13.36 6.05 0.35
C TRP A 33 -13.76 4.63 0.79
N PHE A 34 -15.06 4.32 0.77
CA PHE A 34 -15.57 2.98 1.06
C PHE A 34 -14.99 1.91 0.11
N VAL A 35 -14.91 2.21 -1.19
CA VAL A 35 -14.31 1.31 -2.17
C VAL A 35 -12.81 1.15 -1.93
N LEU A 36 -12.11 2.25 -1.64
CA LEU A 36 -10.69 2.22 -1.31
C LEU A 36 -10.43 1.34 -0.08
N GLU A 37 -11.16 1.54 1.01
CA GLU A 37 -11.04 0.75 2.25
C GLU A 37 -11.20 -0.75 1.97
N LYS A 38 -12.16 -1.14 1.13
CA LYS A 38 -12.34 -2.54 0.73
C LYS A 38 -11.07 -3.11 0.09
N TYR A 39 -10.50 -2.42 -0.90
CA TYR A 39 -9.33 -2.93 -1.61
C TYR A 39 -8.04 -2.82 -0.78
N TYR A 40 -7.92 -1.80 0.07
CA TYR A 40 -6.79 -1.67 1.01
C TYR A 40 -6.77 -2.81 2.04
N ASN A 41 -7.93 -3.14 2.63
CA ASN A 41 -8.05 -4.27 3.53
C ASN A 41 -7.66 -5.60 2.85
N MET A 42 -7.94 -5.75 1.54
CA MET A 42 -7.51 -6.93 0.78
C MET A 42 -5.99 -6.91 0.51
N THR A 43 -5.39 -5.75 0.26
CA THR A 43 -3.93 -5.65 0.06
C THR A 43 -3.15 -5.86 1.35
N ASP A 44 -3.68 -5.46 2.50
CA ASP A 44 -3.04 -5.71 3.80
C ASP A 44 -2.98 -7.22 4.13
N GLN A 45 -3.89 -8.01 3.56
CA GLN A 45 -3.88 -9.47 3.68
C GLN A 45 -2.82 -10.15 2.81
N VAL A 46 -2.23 -9.46 1.82
CA VAL A 46 -1.29 -10.05 0.88
C VAL A 46 0.05 -9.30 0.92
N PRO A 47 1.14 -9.93 1.39
CA PRO A 47 2.43 -9.26 1.61
C PRO A 47 3.10 -8.75 0.32
N VAL A 48 2.62 -9.19 -0.85
CA VAL A 48 3.17 -8.89 -2.17
C VAL A 48 3.35 -7.39 -2.42
N TYR A 49 2.42 -6.55 -1.98
CA TYR A 49 2.52 -5.10 -2.19
C TYR A 49 3.69 -4.49 -1.39
N ALA A 50 3.79 -4.84 -0.11
CA ALA A 50 4.90 -4.43 0.74
C ALA A 50 6.24 -4.97 0.20
N SER A 51 6.26 -6.23 -0.25
CA SER A 51 7.43 -6.85 -0.88
C SER A 51 7.88 -6.07 -2.13
N ALA A 52 6.96 -5.66 -3.00
CA ALA A 52 7.29 -4.89 -4.20
C ALA A 52 7.95 -3.55 -3.88
N ILE A 53 7.46 -2.82 -2.87
CA ILE A 53 8.06 -1.57 -2.40
C ILE A 53 9.46 -1.82 -1.81
N LEU A 54 9.61 -2.89 -1.02
CA LEU A 54 10.88 -3.26 -0.40
C LEU A 54 11.95 -3.67 -1.44
N LEU A 55 11.55 -4.34 -2.51
CA LEU A 55 12.43 -4.74 -3.60
C LEU A 55 12.85 -3.58 -4.52
N ASN A 56 12.12 -2.47 -4.52
CA ASN A 56 12.48 -1.29 -5.30
C ASN A 56 13.73 -0.60 -4.73
N PRO A 57 14.86 -0.52 -5.46
CA PRO A 57 16.11 0.06 -4.99
C PRO A 57 16.02 1.53 -4.56
N ALA A 58 15.13 2.30 -5.18
CA ALA A 58 14.99 3.74 -4.93
C ALA A 58 14.18 4.06 -3.66
N SER A 59 13.37 3.10 -3.19
CA SER A 59 12.35 3.33 -2.16
C SER A 59 12.62 2.50 -0.91
N ARG A 60 12.77 1.17 -1.09
CA ARG A 60 12.98 0.18 -0.02
C ARG A 60 12.12 0.46 1.22
N ALA A 61 12.64 0.19 2.41
CA ALA A 61 11.96 0.49 3.67
C ALA A 61 11.84 1.99 3.97
N ALA A 62 12.66 2.85 3.34
CA ALA A 62 12.63 4.28 3.58
C ALA A 62 11.31 4.91 3.11
N TYR A 63 10.74 4.43 2.00
CA TYR A 63 9.43 4.86 1.55
C TYR A 63 8.33 4.52 2.57
N LEU A 64 8.30 3.28 3.06
CA LEU A 64 7.28 2.84 4.01
C LEU A 64 7.37 3.65 5.31
N LYS A 65 8.57 3.81 5.86
CA LYS A 65 8.80 4.59 7.09
C LYS A 65 8.45 6.07 6.95
N LYS A 66 8.56 6.63 5.74
CA LYS A 66 8.25 8.04 5.48
C LYS A 66 6.76 8.28 5.32
N ASN A 67 6.06 7.37 4.65
CA ASN A 67 4.69 7.61 4.20
C ASN A 67 3.64 6.93 5.08
N TRP A 68 4.00 5.90 5.86
CA TRP A 68 3.06 5.10 6.64
C TRP A 68 3.30 5.25 8.15
N PRO A 69 2.25 5.07 8.98
CA PRO A 69 2.39 4.95 10.43
C PRO A 69 3.29 3.77 10.81
N ALA A 70 3.91 3.87 12.00
CA ALA A 70 4.79 2.83 12.53
C ALA A 70 4.13 1.45 12.60
N GLU A 71 2.91 1.41 13.12
CA GLU A 71 2.12 0.19 13.25
C GLU A 71 1.91 -0.52 11.91
N TRP A 72 1.78 0.25 10.82
CA TRP A 72 1.47 -0.29 9.50
C TRP A 72 2.74 -0.78 8.80
N TYR A 73 3.81 0.03 8.77
CA TYR A 73 5.02 -0.41 8.07
C TYR A 73 5.71 -1.57 8.79
N GLU A 74 5.61 -1.67 10.12
CA GLU A 74 6.21 -2.79 10.87
C GLU A 74 5.52 -4.11 10.52
N LEU A 75 4.19 -4.13 10.53
CA LEU A 75 3.39 -5.29 10.10
C LEU A 75 3.70 -5.67 8.64
N ALA A 76 3.74 -4.68 7.74
CA ALA A 76 4.00 -4.90 6.33
C ALA A 76 5.42 -5.46 6.05
N ILE A 77 6.44 -4.95 6.73
CA ILE A 77 7.82 -5.46 6.61
C ILE A 77 7.91 -6.88 7.14
N ASN A 78 7.34 -7.16 8.31
CA ASN A 78 7.36 -8.49 8.91
C ASN A 78 6.62 -9.51 8.01
N ALA A 79 5.45 -9.13 7.47
CA ALA A 79 4.69 -9.98 6.55
C ALA A 79 5.49 -10.27 5.27
N ALA A 80 6.15 -9.26 4.69
CA ALA A 80 7.00 -9.43 3.51
C ALA A 80 8.23 -10.32 3.77
N GLN A 81 8.85 -10.19 4.93
CA GLN A 81 9.97 -11.04 5.34
C GLN A 81 9.53 -12.49 5.53
N ASN A 82 8.42 -12.72 6.24
CA ASN A 82 7.86 -14.06 6.44
C ASN A 82 7.48 -14.71 5.11
N PHE A 83 6.88 -13.95 4.19
CA PHE A 83 6.58 -14.40 2.84
C PHE A 83 7.83 -14.84 2.07
N TRP A 84 8.91 -14.06 2.12
CA TRP A 84 10.17 -14.44 1.51
C TRP A 84 10.76 -15.71 2.11
N VAL A 85 10.77 -15.83 3.45
CA VAL A 85 11.28 -17.01 4.16
C VAL A 85 10.51 -18.27 3.77
N ASN A 86 9.18 -18.19 3.75
CA ASN A 86 8.34 -19.36 3.55
C ASN A 86 8.28 -19.82 2.08
N GLU A 87 8.27 -18.88 1.13
CA GLU A 87 7.99 -19.20 -0.28
C GLU A 87 9.25 -19.23 -1.17
N PHE A 88 10.31 -18.51 -0.80
CA PHE A 88 11.45 -18.25 -1.71
C PHE A 88 12.82 -18.60 -1.13
N LYS A 89 13.02 -18.54 0.19
CA LYS A 89 14.35 -18.71 0.80
C LYS A 89 14.98 -20.08 0.51
N ASP A 90 14.15 -21.14 0.53
CA ASP A 90 14.59 -22.52 0.28
C ASP A 90 14.24 -23.00 -1.15
N ALA A 91 13.68 -22.12 -1.98
CA ALA A 91 13.49 -22.40 -3.40
C ALA A 91 14.87 -22.43 -4.07
N LEU A 92 15.37 -23.66 -4.28
CA LEU A 92 16.67 -23.99 -4.87
C LEU A 92 16.99 -23.15 -6.12
N PRO A 93 18.29 -22.86 -6.37
CA PRO A 93 18.69 -22.05 -7.50
C PRO A 93 18.24 -22.73 -8.79
N LEU A 94 17.56 -21.97 -9.66
CA LEU A 94 17.30 -22.31 -11.05
C LEU A 94 18.49 -23.09 -11.58
N ALA A 95 18.26 -24.36 -11.93
CA ALA A 95 19.28 -25.26 -12.42
C ALA A 95 20.22 -24.49 -13.35
N SER A 96 21.51 -24.43 -12.99
CA SER A 96 22.55 -23.84 -13.82
C SER A 96 22.36 -24.35 -15.25
N PRO A 97 22.34 -23.46 -16.27
CA PRO A 97 22.16 -23.92 -17.64
C PRO A 97 23.28 -24.91 -17.93
N THR A 98 22.91 -26.16 -18.16
CA THR A 98 23.81 -27.22 -18.60
C THR A 98 24.40 -26.73 -19.93
N ALA A 99 25.65 -26.26 -19.88
CA ALA A 99 26.41 -25.99 -21.08
C ALA A 99 26.54 -27.31 -21.85
N SER A 100 26.03 -27.34 -23.08
CA SER A 100 26.31 -28.34 -24.10
C SER A 100 26.93 -27.65 -25.30
#